data_AF-A0A967J691-F1
#
_entry.id   AF-A0A967J691-F1
#
_cell.length_a   1.000
_cell.length_b   1.000
_cell.length_c   1.000
_cell.angle_alpha   90.00
_cell.angle_beta   90.00
_cell.angle_gamma   90.00
#
_symmetry.space_group_name_H-M   'P 1'
#
loop_
_entity.id
_entity.type
_entity.pdbx_description
1 polymer ?
#
loop_
_entity_poly.entity_id
_entity_poly.type
_entity_poly.pdbx_seq_one_letter_code
_entity_poly.pdbx_strand_id
1 'polypeptide(L)' 'FGHLEIEYLSYEYALVDLSTERADQTSTFVGGGVAQPVGGNVALHLTVLYNLSYDSNDRLAPYDSPWVYRAGVSVGF' A
#
# COMPACT_ATOMS: atom_id res chain seq x y z
N PHE A 1 -13.56 0.83 10.50
CA PHE A 1 -13.79 1.99 9.61
C PHE A 1 -13.59 1.55 8.17
N GLY A 2 -14.28 2.17 7.21
CA GLY A 2 -14.00 1.97 5.78
C GLY A 2 -12.84 2.87 5.36
N HIS A 3 -11.97 2.37 4.48
CA HIS A 3 -10.75 3.05 4.02
C HIS A 3 -10.68 2.98 2.50
N LEU A 4 -10.50 4.14 1.86
CA LEU A 4 -10.21 4.24 0.43
C LEU A 4 -8.88 4.97 0.31
N GLU A 5 -7.99 4.42 -0.52
CA GLU A 5 -6.65 4.96 -0.70
C GLU A 5 -6.26 5.00 -2.16
N ILE A 6 -5.55 6.05 -2.54
CA ILE A 6 -4.93 6.18 -3.85
C ILE A 6 -3.43 6.35 -3.61
N GLU A 7 -2.64 5.43 -4.14
CA GLU A 7 -1.19 5.44 -4.04
C GLU A 7 -0.58 5.70 -5.40
N TYR A 8 0.35 6.65 -5.46
CA TYR A 8 1.23 6.84 -6.59
C TYR A 8 2.63 6.39 -6.19
N LEU A 9 3.15 5.38 -6.86
CA LEU A 9 4.50 4.89 -6.63
C LEU A 9 5.33 5.03 -7.91
N SER A 10 6.44 5.74 -7.80
CA SER A 10 7.48 5.78 -8.83
C SER A 10 8.65 4.95 -8.34
N TYR A 11 9.00 3.89 -9.06
CA TYR A 11 10.10 3.01 -8.70
C TYR A 11 11.05 2.82 -9.89
N GLU A 12 12.34 2.68 -9.58
CA GLU A 12 13.39 2.48 -10.56
C GLU A 12 13.97 1.07 -10.35
N TYR A 13 14.02 0.27 -11.41
CA TYR A 13 14.56 -1.09 -11.36
C TYR A 13 15.70 -1.26 -12.36
N ALA A 14 16.69 -2.08 -11.99
CA ALA A 14 17.85 -2.35 -12.83
C ALA A 14 17.56 -3.54 -13.76
N LEU A 15 17.82 -3.35 -15.04
CA LEU A 15 17.76 -4.38 -16.06
C LEU A 15 19.06 -5.18 -16.11
N VAL A 16 19.01 -6.35 -16.76
CA VAL A 16 20.15 -7.30 -16.86
C VAL A 16 21.36 -6.67 -17.59
N ASP A 17 21.14 -5.61 -18.36
CA ASP A 17 22.14 -4.85 -19.11
C ASP A 17 22.77 -3.67 -18.32
N LEU A 18 22.51 -3.58 -17.00
CA LEU A 18 22.89 -2.47 -16.12
C LEU A 18 22.24 -1.11 -16.47
N SER A 19 21.25 -1.08 -17.37
CA SER A 19 20.40 0.10 -17.53
C SER A 19 19.35 0.16 -16.41
N THR A 20 18.87 1.36 -16.09
CA THR A 20 17.76 1.53 -15.15
C THR A 20 16.53 2.01 -15.90
N GLU A 21 15.40 1.37 -15.60
CA GLU A 21 14.09 1.76 -16.13
C GLU A 21 13.22 2.28 -14.98
N ARG A 22 12.52 3.38 -15.25
CA ARG A 22 11.60 4.00 -14.30
C ARG A 22 10.18 3.67 -14.68
N ALA A 23 9.45 3.06 -13.74
CA ALA A 23 8.04 2.80 -13.89
C ALA A 23 7.25 3.63 -12.86
N ASP A 24 6.16 4.20 -13.35
CA ASP A 24 5.17 4.90 -12.53
C ASP A 24 3.91 4.04 -12.48
N GLN A 25 3.43 3.73 -11.27
CA GLN A 25 2.21 2.98 -11.09
C GLN A 25 1.28 3.69 -10.10
N THR A 26 0.04 3.89 -10.54
CA THR A 26 -1.04 4.41 -9.70
C THR A 26 -1.96 3.26 -9.30
N SER A 27 -2.01 2.96 -8.00
CA SER A 27 -2.85 1.90 -7.44
C SER A 27 -3.99 2.50 -6.63
N THR A 28 -5.21 1.99 -6.86
CA THR A 28 -6.37 2.34 -6.05
C THR A 28 -6.71 1.18 -5.12
N PHE A 29 -6.73 1.46 -3.83
CA PHE A 29 -7.05 0.49 -2.79
C PHE A 29 -8.38 0.81 -2.13
N VAL A 30 -9.16 -0.24 -1.87
CA VAL A 30 -10.39 -0.15 -1.09
C VAL A 30 -10.37 -1.21 -0.01
N GLY A 31 -10.82 -0.86 1.19
CA GLY A 31 -10.93 -1.83 2.24
C GLY A 31 -11.39 -1.23 3.54
N GLY A 32 -10.95 -1.82 4.64
CA GLY A 32 -11.39 -1.42 5.95
C GLY A 32 -10.46 -1.91 7.04
N GLY A 33 -10.53 -1.23 8.17
CA GLY A 33 -9.63 -1.48 9.28
C GLY A 33 -10.30 -1.35 10.64
N VAL A 34 -9.57 -1.78 11.64
CA VAL A 34 -9.86 -1.57 13.05
C VAL A 34 -8.81 -0.64 13.64
N ALA A 35 -9.24 0.28 14.49
CA ALA A 35 -8.34 1.14 15.24
C ALA A 35 -8.61 0.90 16.72
N GLN A 36 -7.55 0.63 17.49
CA GLN A 36 -7.62 0.42 18.92
C GLN A 36 -6.78 1.50 19.61
N PRO A 37 -7.39 2.38 20.42
CA PRO A 37 -6.63 3.28 21.27
C PRO A 37 -5.88 2.47 22.34
N VAL A 38 -4.59 2.75 22.51
CA VAL A 38 -3.72 2.05 23.47
C VAL A 38 -3.29 2.99 24.61
N GLY A 39 -3.39 4.30 24.41
CA GLY A 39 -3.14 5.31 25.43
C GLY A 39 -3.99 6.56 25.23
N GLY A 40 -3.78 7.57 26.07
CA GLY A 40 -4.54 8.83 26.01
C GLY A 40 -4.38 9.60 24.70
N ASN A 41 -3.29 9.36 23.98
CA ASN A 41 -2.96 10.05 22.73
C ASN A 41 -2.36 9.12 21.66
N VAL A 42 -2.43 7.79 21.83
CA VAL A 42 -1.86 6.82 20.88
C VAL A 42 -2.93 5.81 20.49
N ALA A 43 -3.06 5.57 19.18
CA ALA A 43 -3.90 4.50 18.65
C ALA A 43 -3.12 3.63 17.67
N LEU A 44 -3.34 2.32 17.77
CA LEU A 44 -2.89 1.35 16.78
C LEU A 44 -4.00 1.16 15.75
N HIS A 45 -3.63 1.01 14.49
CA HIS A 45 -4.59 0.70 13.42
C HIS A 45 -4.09 -0.46 12.57
N LEU A 46 -5.02 -1.33 12.23
CA LEU A 46 -4.84 -2.46 11.32
C LEU A 46 -5.85 -2.31 10.19
N THR A 47 -5.38 -2.31 8.95
CA THR A 47 -6.19 -2.11 7.76
C THR A 47 -5.93 -3.23 6.76
N VAL A 48 -7.01 -3.79 6.23
CA VAL A 48 -6.97 -4.74 5.12
C VAL A 48 -7.49 -4.02 3.89
N LEU A 49 -6.72 -4.08 2.81
CA LEU A 49 -6.97 -3.37 1.56
C LEU A 49 -6.96 -4.36 0.40
N TYR A 50 -7.83 -4.12 -0.56
CA TYR A 50 -7.85 -4.81 -1.85
C TYR A 50 -7.45 -3.82 -2.94
N ASN A 51 -6.44 -4.18 -3.72
CA ASN A 51 -5.95 -3.40 -4.85
C ASN A 51 -6.87 -3.63 -6.07
N LEU A 52 -7.61 -2.59 -6.45
CA LEU A 52 -8.48 -2.61 -7.62
C LEU A 52 -7.68 -2.49 -8.93
N SER A 53 -6.46 -1.99 -8.85
CA SER A 53 -5.55 -1.81 -9.98
C SER A 53 -4.57 -2.97 -10.15
N TYR A 54 -4.78 -4.10 -9.46
CA TYR A 54 -3.89 -5.26 -9.52
C TYR A 54 -3.97 -5.95 -10.89
N ASP A 55 -2.83 -6.12 -11.54
CA ASP A 55 -2.67 -6.91 -12.76
C ASP A 55 -1.71 -8.07 -12.49
N SER A 56 -2.21 -9.30 -12.62
CA SER A 56 -1.42 -10.52 -12.41
C SER A 56 -0.37 -10.77 -13.50
N ASN A 57 -0.43 -10.07 -14.63
CA ASN A 57 0.56 -10.17 -15.71
C ASN A 57 1.73 -9.20 -15.55
N ASP A 58 1.62 -8.22 -14.66
CA ASP A 58 2.67 -7.26 -14.38
C ASP A 58 3.65 -7.81 -13.35
N ARG A 59 4.73 -8.41 -13.83
CA ARG A 59 5.83 -8.94 -12.99
C ARG A 59 6.67 -7.87 -12.33
N LEU A 60 6.48 -6.60 -12.69
CA LEU A 60 7.15 -5.45 -12.11
C LEU A 60 6.25 -4.75 -11.09
N ALA A 61 5.00 -5.19 -10.95
CA ALA A 61 4.09 -4.65 -9.95
C ALA A 61 4.73 -4.71 -8.55
N PRO A 62 4.62 -3.64 -7.74
CA PRO A 62 5.22 -3.55 -6.41
C PRO A 62 4.55 -4.49 -5.40
N TYR A 63 3.40 -5.07 -5.74
CA TYR A 63 2.66 -6.01 -4.90
C TYR A 63 2.36 -7.30 -5.67
N ASP A 64 2.87 -8.43 -5.17
CA ASP A 64 2.61 -9.76 -5.76
C ASP A 64 1.16 -10.26 -5.53
N SER A 65 0.39 -9.59 -4.67
CA SER A 65 -0.97 -9.97 -4.28
C SER A 65 -1.93 -8.77 -4.35
N PRO A 66 -3.20 -8.98 -4.74
CA PRO A 66 -4.20 -7.93 -4.66
C PRO A 66 -4.59 -7.58 -3.22
N TRP A 67 -4.33 -8.47 -2.25
CA TRP A 67 -4.58 -8.21 -0.83
C TRP A 67 -3.36 -7.56 -0.18
N VAL A 68 -3.56 -6.38 0.40
CA VAL A 68 -2.53 -5.60 1.10
C VAL A 68 -2.95 -5.42 2.56
N TYR A 69 -2.07 -5.77 3.48
CA TYR A 69 -2.28 -5.60 4.93
C TYR A 69 -1.38 -4.48 5.43
N ARG A 70 -1.95 -3.54 6.19
CA ARG A 70 -1.22 -2.41 6.75
C ARG A 70 -1.47 -2.31 8.25
N ALA A 71 -0.40 -2.03 8.98
CA ALA A 71 -0.43 -1.74 10.39
C ALA A 71 0.24 -0.39 10.63
N GLY A 72 -0.29 0.42 11.52
CA GLY A 72 0.34 1.68 11.86
C GLY A 72 -0.05 2.20 13.22
N VAL A 73 0.62 3.28 13.60
CA VAL A 73 0.47 3.95 14.89
C VAL A 73 0.15 5.41 14.61
N SER A 74 -0.93 5.91 15.21
CA SER A 74 -1.24 7.33 15.21
C SER A 74 -0.98 7.91 16.60
N VAL A 75 -0.35 9.08 16.62
CA VAL A 75 -0.11 9.86 17.84
C VAL A 75 -0.83 11.19 17.69
N GLY A 76 -1.75 11.48 18.60
CA GLY A 76 -2.39 12.79 18.75
C GLY A 76 -1.56 13.69 19.67
N PHE A 77 -1.62 14.99 19.43
CA PHE A 77 -0.99 16.04 20.23
C PHE A 77 -2.03 17.09 20.64
#